data_AF-Q0BU27-F1
#
_entry.id   AF-Q0BU27-F1
#
_cell.length_a   1.000
_cell.length_b   1.000
_cell.length_c   1.000
_cell.angle_alpha   90.00
_cell.angle_beta   90.00
_cell.angle_gamma   90.00
#
_symmetry.space_group_name_H-M   'P 1'
#
loop_
_entity.id
_entity.type
_entity.pdbx_description
1 polymer ?
#
loop_
_entity_poly.entity_id
_entity_poly.type
_entity_poly.pdbx_seq_one_letter_code
_entity_poly.pdbx_strand_id
1 'polypeptide(L)'
;MQRRRGSDGMDGTACMTHVPLSPGGGQDHARFSCACLTGGEANRREMPMTARETALAEAEIQQRLQDGLSHWRYENGWIRRTYRTASWKATLMVINTVGHLAEAAWHHPDITASYAWVEVRLQTHTAKGITEKDFALARMIEQVVQWQPGKDDGPLEGTPSGDQRFAYVKYDT
;
A
#
# COMPACT_ATOMS: atom_id res chain seq x y z
N MET A 1 -4.40 -6.48 56.92
CA MET A 1 -5.37 -5.78 57.78
C MET A 1 -5.67 -4.43 57.12
N GLN A 2 -6.85 -4.34 56.51
CA GLN A 2 -7.36 -3.13 55.84
C GLN A 2 -7.48 -1.96 56.83
N ARG A 3 -7.26 -0.73 56.34
CA ARG A 3 -8.01 0.43 56.82
C ARG A 3 -8.50 1.26 55.64
N ARG A 4 -9.81 1.19 55.42
CA ARG A 4 -10.63 2.17 54.73
C ARG A 4 -10.92 3.33 55.69
N ARG A 5 -11.02 4.57 55.18
CA ARG A 5 -12.26 5.37 55.13
C ARG A 5 -11.96 6.83 54.77
N GLY A 6 -12.79 7.36 53.89
CA GLY A 6 -12.98 8.77 53.56
C GLY A 6 -14.10 8.84 52.54
N SER A 7 -15.33 9.06 53.03
CA SER A 7 -16.59 9.16 52.29
C SER A 7 -17.06 10.62 52.21
N ASP A 8 -18.03 10.83 51.31
CA ASP A 8 -18.92 12.00 51.12
C ASP A 8 -18.39 13.05 50.13
N GLY A 9 -19.08 13.44 49.06
CA GLY A 9 -20.43 13.14 48.57
C GLY A 9 -20.83 14.18 47.50
N MET A 10 -21.87 13.86 46.71
CA MET A 10 -22.68 14.76 45.83
C MET A 10 -21.98 15.28 44.55
N ASP A 11 -22.54 15.33 43.34
CA ASP A 11 -23.88 15.15 42.79
C ASP A 11 -23.72 14.90 41.26
N GLY A 12 -24.67 14.20 40.62
CA GLY A 12 -24.62 14.05 39.16
C GLY A 12 -25.69 13.11 38.60
N THR A 13 -26.94 13.46 38.82
CA THR A 13 -28.14 12.81 38.26
C THR A 13 -28.08 12.67 36.74
N ALA A 14 -28.50 11.49 36.29
CA ALA A 14 -28.64 11.08 34.89
C ALA A 14 -29.52 12.02 34.05
N CYS A 15 -29.17 12.18 32.77
CA CYS A 15 -30.13 12.57 31.73
C CYS A 15 -29.87 11.73 30.47
N MET A 16 -30.59 10.61 30.36
CA MET A 16 -30.81 9.95 29.07
C MET A 16 -31.81 10.79 28.29
N THR A 17 -31.38 11.40 27.19
CA THR A 17 -32.32 11.99 26.23
C THR A 17 -32.89 10.89 25.34
N HIS A 18 -34.09 10.43 25.70
CA HIS A 18 -35.01 9.74 24.80
C HIS A 18 -35.35 10.67 23.63
N VAL A 19 -35.16 10.20 22.39
CA VAL A 19 -35.73 10.83 21.20
C VAL A 19 -37.18 10.33 21.07
N PRO A 20 -38.19 11.22 21.10
CA PRO A 20 -39.57 10.80 20.92
C PRO A 20 -39.86 10.50 19.44
N LEU A 21 -40.43 9.32 19.20
CA LEU A 21 -41.19 9.00 18.00
C LEU A 21 -42.55 9.71 18.08
N SER A 22 -42.97 10.34 16.98
CA SER A 22 -44.32 10.85 16.79
C SER A 22 -44.71 10.84 15.30
N PRO A 23 -46.01 10.86 14.99
CA PRO A 23 -46.64 9.82 14.20
C PRO A 23 -46.86 10.20 12.74
N GLY A 24 -47.21 9.20 11.93
CA GLY A 24 -47.33 9.31 10.48
C GLY A 24 -48.50 10.15 9.95
N GLY A 25 -48.42 10.42 8.65
CA GLY A 25 -49.52 10.91 7.83
C GLY A 25 -49.04 11.47 6.48
N GLY A 26 -49.54 10.90 5.38
CA GLY A 26 -49.61 11.61 4.09
C GLY A 26 -48.61 11.17 3.03
N GLN A 27 -49.02 10.19 2.22
CA GLN A 27 -48.45 9.94 0.89
C GLN A 27 -48.72 11.16 0.01
N ASP A 28 -47.68 11.72 -0.61
CA ASP A 28 -47.88 12.48 -1.85
C ASP A 28 -46.80 12.09 -2.86
N HIS A 29 -47.26 11.39 -3.88
CA HIS A 29 -46.45 10.88 -4.97
C HIS A 29 -45.99 12.04 -5.85
N ALA A 30 -44.76 12.51 -5.66
CA ALA A 30 -44.08 13.30 -6.68
C ALA A 30 -43.78 12.39 -7.89
N ARG A 31 -44.74 12.31 -8.81
CA ARG A 31 -44.59 11.71 -10.13
C ARG A 31 -43.60 12.56 -10.94
N PHE A 32 -42.32 12.22 -10.88
CA PHE A 32 -41.37 12.66 -11.90
C PHE A 32 -41.56 11.77 -13.13
N SER A 33 -42.48 12.21 -14.00
CA SER A 33 -42.60 11.71 -15.36
C SER A 33 -41.35 12.11 -16.14
N CYS A 34 -40.37 11.22 -16.22
CA CYS A 34 -39.28 11.37 -17.18
C CYS A 34 -39.84 10.93 -18.54
N ALA A 35 -40.15 11.93 -19.37
CA ALA A 35 -40.58 11.74 -20.73
C ALA A 35 -39.57 10.88 -21.50
N CYS A 36 -40.08 9.83 -22.12
CA CYS A 36 -39.40 9.02 -23.12
C CYS A 36 -38.92 9.92 -24.28
N LEU A 37 -37.63 10.27 -24.26
CA LEU A 37 -36.95 10.79 -25.43
C LEU A 37 -36.57 9.61 -26.34
N THR A 38 -37.31 9.55 -27.43
CA THR A 38 -37.03 8.79 -28.65
C THR A 38 -35.64 9.10 -29.21
N GLY A 39 -34.94 8.06 -29.64
CA GLY A 39 -33.98 8.15 -30.74
C GLY A 39 -32.66 8.85 -30.44
N GLY A 40 -31.74 8.12 -29.81
CA GLY A 40 -30.31 8.40 -29.92
C GLY A 40 -29.61 7.05 -29.97
N GLU A 41 -28.98 6.72 -31.10
CA GLU A 41 -28.13 5.54 -31.20
C GLU A 41 -27.16 5.57 -30.04
N ALA A 42 -27.28 4.59 -29.14
CA ALA A 42 -26.30 4.37 -28.11
C ALA A 42 -25.01 4.01 -28.83
N ASN A 43 -24.18 5.02 -29.07
CA ASN A 43 -22.79 4.84 -29.43
C ASN A 43 -22.15 4.13 -28.24
N ARG A 44 -22.20 2.79 -28.30
CA ARG A 44 -21.41 1.87 -27.49
C ARG A 44 -19.98 2.22 -27.85
N ARG A 45 -19.41 3.20 -27.14
CA ARG A 45 -17.97 3.41 -27.10
C ARG A 45 -17.41 2.06 -26.70
N GLU A 46 -16.85 1.34 -27.67
CA GLU A 46 -15.99 0.21 -27.39
C GLU A 46 -14.92 0.76 -26.45
N MET A 47 -15.01 0.37 -25.18
CA MET A 47 -13.92 0.53 -24.24
C MET A 47 -12.74 -0.16 -24.93
N PRO A 48 -11.63 0.56 -25.21
CA PRO A 48 -10.51 -0.05 -25.91
C PRO A 48 -10.11 -1.28 -25.10
N MET A 49 -10.21 -2.45 -25.72
CA MET A 49 -9.69 -3.70 -25.19
C MET A 49 -8.25 -3.40 -24.82
N THR A 50 -7.96 -3.29 -23.52
CA THR A 50 -6.61 -2.99 -23.04
C THR A 50 -5.68 -3.98 -23.71
N ALA A 51 -4.68 -3.47 -24.44
CA ALA A 51 -3.71 -4.30 -25.11
C ALA A 51 -3.19 -5.32 -24.10
N ARG A 52 -3.30 -6.62 -24.44
CA ARG A 52 -2.95 -7.71 -23.53
C ARG A 52 -1.51 -7.48 -23.06
N GLU A 53 -1.33 -7.36 -21.76
CA GLU A 53 -0.02 -7.15 -21.15
C GLU A 53 0.94 -8.22 -21.67
N THR A 54 1.99 -7.79 -22.36
CA THR A 54 2.93 -8.69 -23.02
C THR A 54 4.16 -8.81 -22.16
N ALA A 55 4.55 -10.04 -21.84
CA ALA A 55 5.75 -10.32 -21.08
C ALA A 55 7.01 -9.92 -21.88
N LEU A 56 7.97 -9.33 -21.18
CA LEU A 56 9.26 -8.93 -21.73
C LEU A 56 10.14 -10.17 -21.98
N ALA A 57 11.05 -10.07 -22.95
CA ALA A 57 12.07 -11.08 -23.18
C ALA A 57 13.11 -11.06 -22.05
N GLU A 58 13.70 -12.21 -21.74
CA GLU A 58 14.66 -12.33 -20.64
C GLU A 58 15.89 -11.41 -20.81
N ALA A 59 16.41 -11.27 -22.03
CA ALA A 59 17.53 -10.35 -22.29
C ALA A 59 17.19 -8.89 -21.93
N GLU A 60 15.96 -8.46 -22.24
CA GLU A 60 15.46 -7.12 -21.89
C GLU A 60 15.31 -6.97 -20.37
N ILE A 61 14.80 -8.00 -19.69
CA ILE A 61 14.67 -8.01 -18.22
C ILE A 61 16.05 -7.82 -17.59
N GLN A 62 17.05 -8.61 -18.02
CA GLN A 62 18.40 -8.55 -17.47
C GLN A 62 19.05 -7.19 -17.71
N GLN A 63 18.91 -6.61 -18.90
CA GLN A 63 19.44 -5.28 -19.21
C GLN A 63 18.85 -4.21 -18.27
N ARG A 64 17.52 -4.20 -18.12
CA ARG A 64 16.85 -3.21 -17.26
C ARG A 64 17.21 -3.33 -15.78
N LEU A 65 17.47 -4.54 -15.31
CA LEU A 65 17.96 -4.77 -13.95
C LEU A 65 19.35 -4.14 -13.76
N GLN A 66 20.24 -4.30 -14.75
CA GLN A 66 21.58 -3.70 -14.71
C GLN A 66 21.55 -2.17 -14.76
N ASP A 67 20.62 -1.59 -15.51
CA ASP A 67 20.58 -0.13 -15.74
C ASP A 67 20.13 0.69 -14.52
N GLY A 68 19.42 0.10 -13.56
CA GLY A 68 18.91 0.89 -12.42
C GLY A 68 18.30 0.12 -11.27
N LEU A 69 18.41 -1.21 -11.25
CA LEU A 69 17.90 -2.07 -10.19
C LEU A 69 18.93 -3.18 -9.89
N SER A 70 20.20 -2.81 -9.71
CA SER A 70 21.34 -3.75 -9.63
C SER A 70 21.24 -4.77 -8.49
N HIS A 71 20.48 -4.48 -7.43
CA HIS A 71 20.22 -5.41 -6.32
C HIS A 71 18.97 -6.28 -6.52
N TRP A 72 18.21 -6.05 -7.58
CA TRP A 72 17.15 -6.94 -8.04
C TRP A 72 17.73 -8.00 -8.96
N ARG A 73 17.16 -9.21 -8.90
CA ARG A 73 17.57 -10.34 -9.74
C ARG A 73 16.38 -10.96 -10.44
N TYR A 74 16.57 -11.47 -11.64
CA TYR A 74 15.59 -12.30 -12.32
C TYR A 74 15.86 -13.78 -12.00
N GLU A 75 14.87 -14.47 -11.45
CA GLU A 75 15.00 -15.85 -11.02
C GLU A 75 13.62 -16.53 -11.03
N ASN A 76 13.51 -17.71 -11.65
CA ASN A 76 12.29 -18.53 -11.70
C ASN A 76 11.05 -17.80 -12.23
N GLY A 77 11.22 -16.84 -13.15
CA GLY A 77 10.11 -16.07 -13.74
C GLY A 77 9.71 -14.83 -12.92
N TRP A 78 10.46 -14.47 -11.89
CA TRP A 78 10.19 -13.33 -11.01
C TRP A 78 11.38 -12.37 -11.01
N ILE A 79 11.13 -11.07 -10.90
CA ILE A 79 12.15 -10.15 -10.39
C ILE A 79 12.05 -10.12 -8.86
N ARG A 80 13.19 -10.24 -8.18
CA ARG A 80 13.25 -10.46 -6.73
C ARG A 80 14.23 -9.49 -6.08
N ARG A 81 13.88 -9.01 -4.89
CA ARG A 81 14.73 -8.13 -4.08
C ARG A 81 14.61 -8.46 -2.60
N THR A 82 15.75 -8.61 -1.94
CA THR A 82 15.81 -8.90 -0.50
C THR A 82 16.37 -7.69 0.23
N TYR A 83 15.55 -7.08 1.08
CA TYR A 83 15.93 -6.00 1.99
C TYR A 83 16.31 -6.59 3.35
N ARG A 84 17.48 -6.20 3.86
CA ARG A 84 17.91 -6.57 5.21
C ARG A 84 17.49 -5.50 6.19
N THR A 85 17.02 -5.92 7.36
CA THR A 85 16.57 -5.01 8.42
C THR A 85 17.31 -5.29 9.72
N ALA A 86 17.19 -4.38 10.69
CA ALA A 86 17.85 -4.49 11.98
C ALA A 86 16.97 -5.12 13.08
N SER A 87 15.65 -5.21 12.87
CA SER A 87 14.71 -5.72 13.87
C SER A 87 13.37 -6.12 13.24
N TRP A 88 12.55 -6.85 13.99
CA TRP A 88 11.19 -7.21 13.58
C TRP A 88 10.31 -5.99 13.28
N LYS A 89 10.43 -4.92 14.09
CA LYS A 89 9.72 -3.65 13.86
C LYS A 89 10.08 -3.07 12.49
N ALA A 90 11.37 -3.03 12.17
CA ALA A 90 11.86 -2.53 10.87
C ALA A 90 11.35 -3.39 9.71
N THR A 91 11.33 -4.72 9.86
CA THR A 91 10.75 -5.66 8.89
C THR A 91 9.28 -5.34 8.60
N LEU A 92 8.44 -5.16 9.63
CA LEU A 92 7.04 -4.81 9.46
C LEU A 92 6.84 -3.45 8.76
N MET A 93 7.68 -2.46 9.06
CA MET A 93 7.62 -1.16 8.39
C MET A 93 7.92 -1.27 6.89
N VAL A 94 8.92 -2.07 6.49
CA VAL A 94 9.21 -2.32 5.08
C VAL A 94 8.05 -3.05 4.40
N ILE A 95 7.49 -4.09 5.03
CA ILE A 95 6.31 -4.81 4.51
C ILE A 95 5.14 -3.85 4.27
N ASN A 96 4.81 -3.01 5.25
CA ASN A 96 3.70 -2.06 5.13
C ASN A 96 3.95 -1.01 4.05
N THR A 97 5.21 -0.55 3.91
CA THR A 97 5.59 0.40 2.86
C THR A 97 5.40 -0.22 1.48
N VAL A 98 5.89 -1.43 1.27
CA VAL A 98 5.70 -2.18 0.01
C VAL A 98 4.21 -2.43 -0.25
N GLY A 99 3.46 -2.85 0.77
CA GLY A 99 2.02 -3.09 0.65
C GLY A 99 1.24 -1.84 0.28
N HIS A 100 1.58 -0.68 0.85
CA HIS A 100 0.96 0.59 0.49
C HIS A 100 1.24 0.97 -0.97
N LEU A 101 2.51 0.87 -1.41
CA LEU A 101 2.90 1.16 -2.80
C LEU A 101 2.21 0.21 -3.79
N ALA A 102 2.11 -1.07 -3.43
CA ALA A 102 1.43 -2.08 -4.23
C ALA A 102 -0.07 -1.80 -4.41
N GLU A 103 -0.75 -1.42 -3.32
CA GLU A 103 -2.18 -1.06 -3.36
C GLU A 103 -2.40 0.20 -4.20
N ALA A 104 -1.57 1.24 -4.01
CA ALA A 104 -1.63 2.46 -4.80
C ALA A 104 -1.39 2.21 -6.30
N ALA A 105 -0.52 1.24 -6.63
CA ALA A 105 -0.24 0.85 -8.01
C ALA A 105 -1.26 -0.14 -8.59
N TRP A 106 -2.15 -0.70 -7.77
CA TRP A 106 -3.01 -1.84 -8.11
C TRP A 106 -2.23 -2.99 -8.77
N HIS A 107 -1.08 -3.32 -8.18
CA HIS A 107 -0.18 -4.37 -8.65
C HIS A 107 0.52 -5.00 -7.45
N HIS A 108 0.15 -6.22 -7.10
CA HIS A 108 0.53 -6.82 -5.81
C HIS A 108 1.75 -7.75 -5.93
N PRO A 109 2.80 -7.57 -5.11
CA PRO A 109 3.92 -8.50 -5.04
C PRO A 109 3.61 -9.71 -4.18
N ASP A 110 4.43 -10.74 -4.38
CA ASP A 110 4.62 -11.82 -3.42
C ASP A 110 5.68 -11.40 -2.38
N ILE A 111 5.31 -11.37 -1.09
CA ILE A 111 6.23 -11.01 0.00
C ILE A 111 6.54 -12.23 0.86
N THR A 112 7.81 -12.46 1.15
CA THR A 112 8.27 -13.41 2.17
C THR A 112 9.16 -12.67 3.15
N ALA A 113 9.02 -12.93 4.44
CA ALA A 113 9.80 -12.23 5.46
C ALA A 113 10.19 -13.12 6.61
N SER A 114 11.24 -12.72 7.32
CA SER A 114 11.63 -13.27 8.61
C SER A 114 12.08 -12.14 9.53
N TYR A 115 12.62 -12.47 10.69
CA TYR A 115 12.94 -11.50 11.75
C TYR A 115 13.69 -10.26 11.25
N ALA A 116 14.71 -10.43 10.39
CA ALA A 116 15.63 -9.37 9.96
C ALA A 116 15.75 -9.22 8.43
N TRP A 117 14.75 -9.65 7.66
CA TRP A 117 14.73 -9.45 6.22
C TRP A 117 13.33 -9.55 5.61
N VAL A 118 13.15 -8.90 4.45
CA VAL A 118 11.96 -8.96 3.60
C VAL A 118 12.40 -9.24 2.16
N GLU A 119 11.86 -10.27 1.54
CA GLU A 119 11.99 -10.51 0.10
C GLU A 119 10.68 -10.14 -0.60
N VAL A 120 10.81 -9.30 -1.61
CA VAL A 120 9.75 -8.90 -2.52
C VAL A 120 9.97 -9.60 -3.86
N ARG A 121 8.91 -10.19 -4.41
CA ARG A 121 8.91 -10.83 -5.73
C ARG A 121 7.79 -10.23 -6.57
N LEU A 122 8.10 -9.82 -7.79
CA LEU A 122 7.16 -9.21 -8.72
C LEU A 122 7.07 -10.02 -10.03
N GLN A 123 5.83 -10.23 -10.46
CA GLN A 123 5.46 -10.78 -11.75
C GLN A 123 4.02 -10.34 -12.06
N THR A 124 3.75 -10.04 -13.31
CA THR A 124 2.39 -9.84 -13.78
C THR A 124 1.71 -11.18 -14.06
N HIS A 125 0.84 -11.62 -13.16
CA HIS A 125 0.17 -12.94 -13.23
C HIS A 125 -0.67 -13.13 -14.51
N THR A 126 -1.36 -12.09 -14.97
CA THR A 126 -2.18 -12.09 -16.20
C THR A 126 -1.35 -12.35 -17.45
N ALA A 127 -0.12 -11.84 -17.49
CA ALA A 127 0.85 -12.03 -18.56
C ALA A 127 1.72 -13.29 -18.38
N LYS A 128 1.68 -13.93 -17.20
CA LYS A 128 2.57 -15.03 -16.79
C LYS A 128 4.06 -14.69 -17.01
N GLY A 129 4.44 -13.45 -16.73
CA GLY A 129 5.79 -12.97 -16.95
C GLY A 129 6.00 -11.54 -16.46
N ILE A 130 7.20 -11.02 -16.67
CA ILE A 130 7.58 -9.67 -16.25
C ILE A 130 7.07 -8.66 -17.28
N THR A 131 6.44 -7.60 -16.80
CA THR A 131 5.98 -6.49 -17.63
C THR A 131 6.53 -5.16 -17.12
N GLU A 132 6.16 -4.06 -17.79
CA GLU A 132 6.49 -2.71 -17.33
C GLU A 132 5.99 -2.43 -15.90
N LYS A 133 4.85 -3.00 -15.50
CA LYS A 133 4.28 -2.78 -14.16
C LYS A 133 5.20 -3.27 -13.05
N ASP A 134 5.85 -4.42 -13.29
CA ASP A 134 6.80 -5.01 -12.35
C ASP A 134 8.02 -4.08 -12.16
N PHE A 135 8.55 -3.54 -13.25
CA PHE A 135 9.66 -2.58 -13.19
C PHE A 135 9.25 -1.25 -12.55
N ALA A 136 8.08 -0.71 -12.90
CA ALA A 136 7.59 0.55 -12.34
C ALA A 136 7.43 0.46 -10.82
N LEU A 137 6.80 -0.63 -10.32
CA LEU A 137 6.66 -0.83 -8.89
C LEU A 137 8.02 -1.13 -8.21
N ALA A 138 8.89 -1.92 -8.83
CA ALA A 138 10.23 -2.19 -8.31
C ALA A 138 11.05 -0.91 -8.08
N ARG A 139 11.02 0.04 -9.05
CA ARG A 139 11.70 1.34 -8.93
C ARG A 139 11.16 2.17 -7.77
N MET A 140 9.84 2.24 -7.61
CA MET A 140 9.22 2.98 -6.50
C MET A 140 9.60 2.37 -5.15
N ILE A 141 9.60 1.03 -5.04
CA ILE A 141 10.01 0.36 -3.81
C ILE A 141 11.48 0.66 -3.52
N GLU A 142 12.38 0.52 -4.51
CA GLU A 142 13.81 0.76 -4.33
C GLU A 142 14.05 2.21 -3.90
N GLN A 143 13.40 3.18 -4.57
CA GLN A 143 13.49 4.59 -4.23
C GLN A 143 13.07 4.87 -2.79
N VAL A 144 11.95 4.33 -2.32
CA VAL A 144 11.43 4.63 -0.98
C VAL A 144 12.19 3.88 0.11
N VAL A 145 12.48 2.60 -0.09
CA VAL A 145 13.11 1.75 0.94
C VAL A 145 14.60 2.04 1.11
N GLN A 146 15.32 2.36 0.03
CA GLN A 146 16.74 2.73 0.08
C GLN A 146 17.00 4.22 0.25
N TRP A 147 15.96 5.05 0.36
CA TRP A 147 16.14 6.48 0.59
C TRP A 147 16.91 6.74 1.88
N GLN A 148 17.99 7.50 1.75
CA GLN A 148 18.89 7.88 2.83
C GLN A 148 18.99 9.41 2.85
N PRO A 149 18.09 10.10 3.56
CA PRO A 149 18.05 11.56 3.55
C PRO A 149 19.38 12.21 3.96
N GLY A 150 20.14 11.58 4.88
CA GLY A 150 21.45 12.08 5.29
C GLY A 150 22.56 11.99 4.23
N LYS A 151 22.29 11.38 3.06
CA LYS A 151 23.17 11.39 1.89
C LYS A 151 22.76 12.45 0.86
N ASP A 152 21.60 13.06 1.01
CA ASP A 152 21.10 14.11 0.12
C ASP A 152 21.57 15.48 0.60
N ASP A 153 21.61 16.47 -0.29
CA ASP A 153 21.94 17.87 0.03
C ASP A 153 20.74 18.60 0.66
N GLY A 154 20.28 18.11 1.81
CA GLY A 154 19.06 18.56 2.46
C GLY A 154 19.18 18.67 3.98
N PRO A 155 18.12 19.17 4.66
CA PRO A 155 18.15 19.42 6.11
C PRO A 155 17.90 18.16 6.96
N LEU A 156 17.68 17.00 6.33
CA LEU A 156 17.27 15.77 7.02
C LEU A 156 18.48 14.84 7.24
N GLU A 157 18.74 14.50 8.49
CA GLU A 157 19.91 13.68 8.87
C GLU A 157 19.70 12.17 8.67
N GLY A 158 18.44 11.70 8.75
CA GLY A 158 18.11 10.28 8.74
C GLY A 158 18.23 9.61 10.11
N THR A 159 18.15 8.28 10.15
CA THR A 159 18.25 7.52 11.40
C THR A 159 19.68 7.54 11.95
N PRO A 160 19.91 7.79 13.26
CA PRO A 160 21.25 7.82 13.84
C PRO A 160 22.06 6.55 13.57
N SER A 161 23.26 6.69 13.02
CA SER A 161 24.18 5.57 12.78
C SER A 161 24.92 5.17 14.06
N GLY A 162 25.08 3.86 14.29
CA GLY A 162 25.91 3.33 15.40
C GLY A 162 25.15 3.04 16.71
N ASP A 163 23.92 3.54 16.88
CA ASP A 163 23.05 3.16 18.00
C ASP A 163 22.01 2.13 17.54
N GLN A 164 22.13 0.91 18.06
CA GLN A 164 21.30 -0.22 17.68
C GLN A 164 19.81 -0.05 18.04
N ARG A 165 19.47 0.86 18.96
CA ARG A 165 18.08 1.17 19.32
C ARG A 165 17.31 1.86 18.19
N PHE A 166 18.00 2.60 17.35
CA PHE A 166 17.43 3.35 16.23
C PHE A 166 17.68 2.68 14.87
N ALA A 167 18.39 1.55 14.86
CA ALA A 167 18.69 0.82 13.63
C ALA A 167 17.41 0.40 12.89
N TYR A 168 17.39 0.63 11.58
CA TYR A 168 16.21 0.46 10.72
C TYR A 168 16.49 -0.53 9.57
N VAL A 169 16.75 -0.02 8.37
CA VAL A 169 17.16 -0.79 7.19
C VAL A 169 18.68 -0.92 7.18
N LYS A 170 19.18 -2.09 6.80
CA LYS A 170 20.59 -2.28 6.48
C LYS A 170 20.74 -2.00 4.99
N TYR A 171 20.99 -0.73 4.67
CA TYR A 171 21.17 -0.25 3.31
C TYR A 171 22.27 -1.01 2.58
N ASP A 172 22.16 -1.12 1.26
CA ASP A 172 23.19 -1.79 0.48
C ASP A 172 24.49 -0.96 0.50
N THR A 173 25.61 -1.67 0.37
CA THR A 173 26.97 -1.12 0.35
C THR A 173 27.50 -0.99 -1.05
#